data_AF-A0A8X6T8Y5-F1
#
_entry.id   AF-A0A8X6T8Y5-F1
#
_cell.length_a   1.000
_cell.length_b   1.000
_cell.length_c   1.000
_cell.angle_alpha   90.00
_cell.angle_beta   90.00
_cell.angle_gamma   90.00
#
_symmetry.space_group_name_H-M   'P 1'
#
loop_
_entity.id
_entity.type
_entity.pdbx_description
1 polymer ?
#
loop_
_entity_poly.entity_id
_entity_poly.type
_entity_poly.pdbx_seq_one_letter_code
_entity_poly.pdbx_strand_id
1 'polypeptide(L)'
;MAVFEEEDNGGRRPRPFRPFRSHEEYLYAMKEDLAEWLQNLYDLSVTADDFMDKLETGVVLCRHANRVIASAKRRGRTLGDECRSEVVFRPEVQPGTFHARDNVHNFIAFCRKGLRIKECLLFETDDLVMRKNEKNVVLCLLEVARRGTKFGMPAPLLVQMEREIDAEIAAHRDDSIEENRTPPSSLSLRGDSDEGHEADDDSESEPLATPRQPQAPQQQIVTNDLRSLHERVSRLFFLLSLALTSHVFLPQRSPDNSTLSKPL
;
A
#
# COMPACT_ATOMS: atom_id res chain seq x y z
N MET A 1 -1.61 53.84 22.58
CA MET A 1 -0.28 53.94 21.96
C MET A 1 0.45 52.66 22.34
N ALA A 2 0.75 51.82 21.32
CA ALA A 2 1.62 50.61 21.29
C ALA A 2 1.39 49.53 22.38
N VAL A 3 0.99 48.27 22.14
CA VAL A 3 1.23 47.27 21.06
C VAL A 3 2.70 47.10 20.71
N PHE A 4 3.28 45.93 21.03
CA PHE A 4 4.31 45.14 20.31
C PHE A 4 4.63 43.94 21.25
N GLU A 5 4.02 42.77 21.06
CA GLU A 5 4.40 41.68 20.14
C GLU A 5 5.70 40.98 20.56
N GLU A 6 5.57 39.78 21.14
CA GLU A 6 6.50 38.69 20.87
C GLU A 6 5.67 37.47 20.45
N GLU A 7 5.94 37.05 19.21
CA GLU A 7 5.27 35.97 18.49
C GLU A 7 5.55 34.61 19.13
N ASP A 8 4.51 33.91 19.61
CA ASP A 8 4.62 32.48 19.88
C ASP A 8 4.54 31.72 18.54
N ASN A 9 5.73 31.52 17.96
CA ASN A 9 5.97 30.76 16.76
C ASN A 9 5.48 29.31 16.92
N GLY A 10 4.25 29.04 16.47
CA GLY A 10 4.02 28.10 15.37
C GLY A 10 4.54 26.66 15.54
N GLY A 11 4.77 26.17 16.76
CA GLY A 11 5.16 24.79 17.01
C GLY A 11 3.94 23.87 17.01
N ARG A 12 3.39 23.54 15.84
CA ARG A 12 2.45 22.39 15.73
C ARG A 12 3.21 21.14 16.17
N ARG A 13 3.14 20.81 17.47
CA ARG A 13 3.62 19.53 17.97
C ARG A 13 2.93 18.44 17.16
N PRO A 14 3.67 17.50 16.54
CA PRO A 14 3.05 16.37 15.88
C PRO A 14 2.17 15.68 16.92
N ARG A 15 0.87 15.58 16.61
CA ARG A 15 -0.07 14.90 17.50
C ARG A 15 0.46 13.47 17.67
N PRO A 16 0.64 12.99 18.92
CA PRO A 16 1.15 11.65 19.14
C PRO A 16 0.24 10.67 18.41
N PHE A 17 0.84 9.84 17.58
CA PHE A 17 0.13 8.83 16.79
C PHE A 17 -0.62 7.92 17.76
N ARG A 18 -1.95 8.01 17.76
CA ARG A 18 -2.80 7.14 18.56
C ARG A 18 -3.19 5.95 17.68
N PRO A 19 -2.86 4.71 18.08
CA PRO A 19 -3.36 3.54 17.39
C PRO A 19 -4.88 3.58 17.38
N PHE A 20 -5.48 3.31 16.21
CA PHE A 20 -6.93 3.15 16.09
C PHE A 20 -7.38 2.03 17.02
N ARG A 21 -8.42 2.31 17.79
CA ARG A 21 -8.94 1.41 18.82
C ARG A 21 -9.91 0.38 18.26
N SER A 22 -10.43 0.60 17.05
CA SER A 22 -11.35 -0.31 16.37
C SER A 22 -11.15 -0.30 14.84
N HIS A 23 -11.67 -1.36 14.20
CA HIS A 23 -11.72 -1.45 12.74
C HIS A 23 -12.55 -0.31 12.12
N GLU A 24 -13.56 0.16 12.84
CA GLU A 24 -14.48 1.22 12.43
C GLU A 24 -13.80 2.59 12.43
N GLU A 25 -12.97 2.89 13.43
CA GLU A 25 -12.19 4.14 13.48
C GLU A 25 -11.20 4.23 12.31
N TYR A 26 -10.57 3.11 11.96
CA TYR A 26 -9.70 3.03 10.78
C TYR A 26 -10.48 3.21 9.47
N LEU A 27 -11.66 2.59 9.35
CA LEU A 27 -12.53 2.77 8.19
C LEU A 27 -12.98 4.23 8.06
N TYR A 28 -13.30 4.88 9.17
CA TYR A 28 -13.66 6.29 9.20
C TYR A 28 -12.53 7.19 8.69
N ALA A 29 -11.30 6.99 9.18
CA ALA A 29 -10.13 7.75 8.72
C ALA A 29 -9.86 7.57 7.22
N MET A 30 -10.05 6.36 6.68
CA MET A 30 -9.96 6.12 5.24
C MET A 30 -11.08 6.81 4.46
N LYS A 31 -12.31 6.85 5.00
CA LYS A 31 -13.42 7.59 4.39
C LYS A 31 -13.16 9.10 4.39
N GLU A 32 -12.61 9.64 5.47
CA GLU A 32 -12.26 11.06 5.59
C GLU A 32 -11.23 11.47 4.52
N ASP A 33 -10.15 10.71 4.37
CA ASP A 33 -9.12 10.96 3.37
C ASP A 33 -9.68 10.87 1.93
N LEU A 34 -10.52 9.88 1.65
CA LEU A 34 -11.18 9.75 0.34
C LEU A 34 -12.21 10.85 0.09
N ALA A 35 -12.95 11.29 1.12
CA ALA A 35 -13.92 12.37 1.03
C ALA A 35 -13.22 13.69 0.67
N GLU A 36 -12.15 14.03 1.39
CA GLU A 36 -11.33 15.21 1.11
C GLU A 36 -10.75 15.15 -0.33
N TRP A 37 -10.24 13.99 -0.73
CA TRP A 37 -9.70 13.79 -2.07
C TRP A 37 -10.74 13.99 -3.18
N LEU A 38 -11.94 13.43 -3.04
CA LEU A 38 -13.01 13.62 -4.03
C LEU A 38 -13.55 15.05 -4.02
N GLN A 39 -13.66 15.67 -2.85
CA GLN A 39 -14.05 17.07 -2.71
C GLN A 39 -13.08 17.98 -3.48
N ASN A 40 -11.77 17.82 -3.28
CA ASN A 40 -10.76 18.62 -3.96
C ASN A 40 -10.70 18.39 -5.48
N LEU A 41 -11.13 17.22 -5.94
CA LEU A 41 -11.15 16.89 -7.37
C LEU A 41 -12.38 17.41 -8.11
N TYR A 42 -13.52 17.48 -7.44
CA TYR A 42 -14.84 17.65 -8.08
C TYR A 42 -15.70 18.76 -7.49
N ASP A 43 -15.14 19.57 -6.59
CA ASP A 43 -15.82 20.67 -5.88
C ASP A 43 -17.12 20.20 -5.20
N LEU A 44 -17.06 19.03 -4.57
CA LEU A 44 -18.19 18.42 -3.88
C LEU A 44 -18.15 18.76 -2.38
N SER A 45 -19.30 18.82 -1.73
CA SER A 45 -19.39 18.80 -0.26
C SER A 45 -19.58 17.35 0.22
N VAL A 46 -18.48 16.65 0.51
CA VAL A 46 -18.51 15.26 0.99
C VAL A 46 -17.71 15.18 2.28
N THR A 47 -18.26 14.50 3.28
CA THR A 47 -17.60 14.20 4.55
C THR A 47 -17.51 12.68 4.75
N ALA A 48 -16.80 12.23 5.78
CA ALA A 48 -16.74 10.80 6.11
C ALA A 48 -18.12 10.21 6.49
N ASP A 49 -19.01 11.05 7.04
CA ASP A 49 -20.34 10.64 7.50
C ASP A 49 -21.31 10.42 6.33
N ASP A 50 -21.31 11.33 5.35
CA ASP A 50 -22.18 11.25 4.16
C ASP A 50 -21.49 10.61 2.94
N PHE A 51 -20.24 10.15 3.10
CA PHE A 51 -19.39 9.63 2.04
C PHE A 51 -20.11 8.64 1.12
N MET A 52 -20.76 7.66 1.73
CA MET A 52 -21.44 6.59 1.01
C MET A 52 -22.73 7.10 0.35
N ASP A 53 -23.46 8.04 0.98
CA ASP A 53 -24.67 8.68 0.43
C ASP A 53 -24.35 9.49 -0.83
N LYS A 54 -23.23 10.20 -0.82
CA LYS A 54 -22.78 11.00 -1.97
C LYS A 54 -22.33 10.14 -3.16
N LEU A 55 -21.93 8.90 -2.90
CA LEU A 55 -21.42 7.98 -3.92
C LEU A 55 -22.47 7.00 -4.44
N GLU A 56 -23.57 6.77 -3.73
CA GLU A 56 -24.49 5.67 -3.99
C GLU A 56 -25.20 5.71 -5.36
N THR A 57 -25.25 6.87 -6.00
CA THR A 57 -25.78 7.02 -7.36
C THR A 57 -24.80 6.55 -8.46
N GLY A 58 -23.53 6.32 -8.10
CA GLY A 58 -22.44 5.95 -9.01
C GLY A 58 -21.96 7.08 -9.93
N VAL A 59 -22.58 8.26 -9.89
CA VAL A 59 -22.31 9.39 -10.78
C VAL A 59 -20.90 9.94 -10.58
N VAL A 60 -20.52 10.21 -9.33
CA VAL A 60 -19.18 10.72 -8.98
C VAL A 60 -18.10 9.72 -9.39
N LEU A 61 -18.36 8.42 -9.21
CA LEU A 61 -17.44 7.35 -9.58
C LEU A 61 -17.20 7.29 -11.09
N CYS A 62 -18.27 7.34 -11.89
CA CYS A 62 -18.15 7.35 -13.35
C CYS A 62 -17.48 8.62 -13.87
N ARG A 63 -17.79 9.78 -13.27
CA ARG A 63 -17.09 11.04 -13.54
C ARG A 63 -15.60 10.90 -13.27
N HIS A 64 -15.23 10.24 -12.17
CA HIS A 64 -13.83 9.99 -11.84
C HIS A 64 -13.14 9.09 -12.88
N ALA A 65 -13.77 7.98 -13.27
CA ALA A 65 -13.25 7.12 -14.33
C ALA A 65 -12.98 7.88 -15.63
N ASN A 66 -13.91 8.74 -16.05
CA ASN A 66 -13.74 9.55 -17.26
C ASN A 66 -12.61 10.58 -17.13
N ARG A 67 -12.43 11.17 -15.96
CA ARG A 67 -11.29 12.07 -15.70
C ARG A 67 -9.96 11.34 -15.79
N VAL A 68 -9.88 10.12 -15.28
CA VAL A 68 -8.69 9.25 -15.42
C VAL A 68 -8.40 8.97 -16.90
N ILE A 69 -9.42 8.58 -17.68
CA ILE A 69 -9.31 8.33 -19.12
C ILE A 69 -8.78 9.56 -19.84
N ALA A 70 -9.37 10.73 -19.59
CA ALA A 70 -8.94 11.99 -20.19
C ALA A 70 -7.49 12.35 -19.80
N SER A 71 -7.12 12.12 -18.54
CA SER A 71 -5.75 12.35 -18.06
C SER A 71 -4.73 11.42 -18.72
N ALA A 72 -5.07 10.14 -18.87
CA ALA A 72 -4.24 9.16 -19.57
C ALA A 72 -4.01 9.56 -21.04
N LYS A 73 -5.10 9.93 -21.74
CA LYS A 73 -5.05 10.40 -23.15
C LYS A 73 -4.15 11.62 -23.31
N ARG A 74 -4.30 12.65 -22.46
CA ARG A 74 -3.46 13.86 -22.50
C ARG A 74 -1.97 13.56 -22.29
N ARG A 75 -1.65 12.50 -21.56
CA ARG A 75 -0.27 12.06 -21.27
C ARG A 75 0.27 11.03 -22.26
N GLY A 76 -0.49 10.68 -23.30
CA GLY A 76 -0.11 9.61 -24.24
C GLY A 76 0.03 8.24 -23.58
N ARG A 77 -0.63 8.01 -22.43
CA ARG A 77 -0.63 6.72 -21.74
C ARG A 77 -1.88 5.94 -22.08
N THR A 78 -1.71 4.64 -22.27
CA THR A 78 -2.80 3.72 -22.57
C THR A 78 -3.28 3.07 -21.28
N LEU A 79 -4.59 3.11 -21.05
CA LEU A 79 -5.26 2.24 -20.08
C LEU A 79 -5.29 0.80 -20.63
N GLY A 80 -5.91 -0.16 -19.94
CA GLY A 80 -6.15 -1.48 -20.55
C GLY A 80 -6.82 -1.36 -21.93
N ASP A 81 -6.50 -2.28 -22.85
CA ASP A 81 -6.75 -2.16 -24.29
C ASP A 81 -8.24 -1.93 -24.65
N GLU A 82 -9.15 -2.39 -23.78
CA GLU A 82 -10.60 -2.24 -23.94
C GLU A 82 -11.16 -0.90 -23.42
N CYS A 83 -10.38 -0.08 -22.71
CA CYS A 83 -10.81 1.19 -22.09
C CYS A 83 -10.40 2.43 -22.91
N ARG A 84 -10.60 2.38 -24.23
CA ARG A 84 -10.37 3.53 -25.12
C ARG A 84 -11.51 4.55 -25.07
N SER A 85 -12.71 4.08 -24.73
CA SER A 85 -13.94 4.86 -24.68
C SER A 85 -14.27 5.31 -23.26
N GLU A 86 -14.99 6.43 -23.17
CA GLU A 86 -15.49 6.94 -21.89
C GLU A 86 -16.51 5.98 -21.28
N VAL A 87 -16.54 5.95 -19.95
CA VAL A 87 -17.57 5.26 -19.15
C VAL A 87 -18.89 6.00 -19.32
N VAL A 88 -19.87 5.30 -19.86
CA VAL A 88 -21.24 5.82 -20.02
C VAL A 88 -21.97 5.73 -18.68
N PHE A 89 -22.64 6.82 -18.29
CA PHE A 89 -23.42 6.87 -17.06
C PHE A 89 -24.58 7.87 -17.19
N ARG A 90 -25.56 7.75 -16.29
CA ARG A 90 -26.72 8.65 -16.19
C ARG A 90 -26.49 9.66 -15.06
N PRO A 91 -26.54 10.98 -15.31
CA PRO A 91 -26.20 11.99 -14.30
C PRO A 91 -27.30 12.25 -13.28
N GLU A 92 -28.57 12.16 -13.68
CA GLU A 92 -29.73 12.43 -12.83
C GLU A 92 -30.36 11.11 -12.37
N VAL A 93 -29.77 10.53 -11.34
CA VAL A 93 -30.17 9.21 -10.83
C VAL A 93 -30.52 9.30 -9.36
N GLN A 94 -31.66 8.74 -9.00
CA GLN A 94 -32.03 8.61 -7.60
C GLN A 94 -31.24 7.48 -6.92
N PRO A 95 -30.80 7.68 -5.67
CA PRO A 95 -30.26 6.65 -4.80
C PRO A 95 -31.07 5.34 -4.77
N GLY A 96 -30.39 4.21 -4.57
CA GLY A 96 -31.04 2.90 -4.39
C GLY A 96 -31.68 2.29 -5.65
N THR A 97 -31.72 3.02 -6.77
CA THR A 97 -32.39 2.57 -7.99
C THR A 97 -31.57 1.57 -8.82
N PHE A 98 -32.23 0.90 -9.76
CA PHE A 98 -31.54 0.08 -10.76
C PHE A 98 -30.55 0.90 -11.60
N HIS A 99 -30.89 2.16 -11.93
CA HIS A 99 -29.99 3.06 -12.65
C HIS A 99 -28.75 3.42 -11.83
N ALA A 100 -28.86 3.54 -10.50
CA ALA A 100 -27.72 3.74 -9.62
C ALA A 100 -26.78 2.52 -9.67
N ARG A 101 -27.34 1.31 -9.59
CA ARG A 101 -26.57 0.06 -9.75
C ARG A 101 -25.87 -0.03 -11.10
N ASP A 102 -26.54 0.37 -12.19
CA ASP A 102 -25.98 0.36 -13.55
C ASP A 102 -24.78 1.32 -13.67
N ASN A 103 -24.88 2.54 -13.14
CA ASN A 103 -23.75 3.46 -13.06
C ASN A 103 -22.57 2.84 -12.28
N VAL A 104 -22.84 2.28 -11.09
CA VAL A 104 -21.80 1.64 -10.26
C VAL A 104 -21.18 0.44 -10.97
N HIS A 105 -21.98 -0.37 -11.68
CA HIS A 105 -21.51 -1.48 -12.49
C HIS A 105 -20.51 -1.02 -13.57
N ASN A 106 -20.85 0.05 -14.30
CA ASN A 106 -19.99 0.60 -15.35
C ASN A 106 -18.65 1.10 -14.78
N PHE A 107 -18.67 1.71 -13.59
CA PHE A 107 -17.45 2.07 -12.88
C PHE A 107 -16.60 0.85 -12.50
N ILE A 108 -17.20 -0.18 -11.91
CA ILE A 108 -16.49 -1.42 -11.55
C ILE A 108 -15.87 -2.08 -12.79
N ALA A 109 -16.59 -2.10 -13.91
CA ALA A 109 -16.08 -2.61 -15.18
C ALA A 109 -14.85 -1.83 -15.66
N PHE A 110 -14.85 -0.49 -15.52
CA PHE A 110 -13.68 0.34 -15.78
C PHE A 110 -12.51 0.03 -14.84
N CYS A 111 -12.75 -0.13 -13.54
CA CYS A 111 -11.71 -0.48 -12.56
C CYS A 111 -11.01 -1.81 -12.93
N ARG A 112 -11.81 -2.81 -13.32
CA ARG A 112 -11.35 -4.12 -13.79
C ARG A 112 -10.52 -4.02 -15.07
N LYS A 113 -11.07 -3.41 -16.11
CA LYS A 113 -10.48 -3.44 -17.46
C LYS A 113 -9.44 -2.35 -17.68
N GLY A 114 -9.76 -1.12 -17.28
CA GLY A 114 -8.94 0.07 -17.49
C GLY A 114 -7.77 0.16 -16.53
N LEU A 115 -8.05 0.12 -15.23
CA LEU A 115 -7.03 0.22 -14.17
C LEU A 115 -6.37 -1.12 -13.81
N ARG A 116 -6.92 -2.24 -14.28
CA ARG A 116 -6.45 -3.61 -14.00
C ARG A 116 -6.41 -3.92 -12.50
N ILE A 117 -7.41 -3.44 -11.76
CA ILE A 117 -7.58 -3.73 -10.34
C ILE A 117 -7.94 -5.22 -10.19
N LYS A 118 -7.35 -5.88 -9.18
CA LYS A 118 -7.56 -7.32 -8.93
C LYS A 118 -8.99 -7.54 -8.46
N GLU A 119 -9.60 -8.66 -8.85
CA GLU A 119 -10.99 -9.00 -8.46
C GLU A 119 -11.21 -8.97 -6.95
N CYS A 120 -10.23 -9.42 -6.16
CA CYS A 120 -10.33 -9.42 -4.69
C CYS A 120 -10.38 -8.03 -4.05
N LEU A 121 -10.10 -6.97 -4.81
CA LEU A 121 -10.17 -5.57 -4.37
C LEU A 121 -11.38 -4.84 -4.97
N LEU A 122 -12.10 -5.45 -5.92
CA LEU A 122 -13.32 -4.87 -6.47
C LEU A 122 -14.47 -5.12 -5.50
N PHE A 123 -15.34 -4.12 -5.36
CA PHE A 123 -16.60 -4.24 -4.63
C PHE A 123 -17.75 -4.61 -5.56
N GLU A 124 -18.86 -5.06 -4.99
CA GLU A 124 -20.09 -5.34 -5.74
C GLU A 124 -21.04 -4.14 -5.75
N THR A 125 -21.94 -4.05 -6.72
CA THR A 125 -22.88 -2.91 -6.81
C THR A 125 -23.72 -2.72 -5.53
N ASP A 126 -24.13 -3.81 -4.89
CA ASP A 126 -24.90 -3.77 -3.65
C ASP A 126 -24.06 -3.35 -2.42
N ASP A 127 -22.72 -3.49 -2.46
CA ASP A 127 -21.85 -3.03 -1.36
C ASP A 127 -21.99 -1.53 -1.13
N LEU A 128 -22.21 -0.78 -2.23
CA LEU A 128 -22.43 0.65 -2.22
C LEU A 128 -23.94 1.01 -2.19
N VAL A 129 -24.71 0.51 -3.16
CA VAL A 129 -26.11 0.95 -3.36
C VAL A 129 -27.04 0.48 -2.24
N MET A 130 -26.76 -0.69 -1.65
CA MET A 130 -27.55 -1.27 -0.55
C MET A 130 -26.79 -1.28 0.78
N ARG A 131 -25.62 -0.61 0.84
CA ARG A 131 -24.75 -0.56 2.02
C ARG A 131 -24.39 -1.92 2.60
N LYS A 132 -24.20 -2.94 1.75
CA LYS A 132 -23.84 -4.27 2.23
C LYS A 132 -22.42 -4.32 2.81
N ASN A 133 -21.48 -3.55 2.26
CA ASN A 133 -20.08 -3.60 2.69
C ASN A 133 -19.28 -2.34 2.31
N GLU A 134 -19.29 -1.33 3.20
CA GLU A 134 -18.56 -0.07 2.97
C GLU A 134 -17.04 -0.28 2.84
N LYS A 135 -16.49 -1.26 3.57
CA LYS A 135 -15.06 -1.55 3.57
C LYS A 135 -14.56 -1.93 2.18
N ASN A 136 -15.30 -2.77 1.46
CA ASN A 136 -14.94 -3.17 0.10
C ASN A 136 -14.88 -1.94 -0.83
N VAL A 137 -15.84 -1.03 -0.70
CA VAL A 137 -15.89 0.20 -1.50
C VAL A 137 -14.68 1.08 -1.21
N VAL A 138 -14.37 1.33 0.06
CA VAL A 138 -13.23 2.14 0.49
C VAL A 138 -11.90 1.56 0.00
N LEU A 139 -11.69 0.25 0.18
CA LEU A 139 -10.46 -0.42 -0.28
C LEU A 139 -10.30 -0.36 -1.81
N CYS A 140 -11.39 -0.55 -2.54
CA CYS A 140 -11.37 -0.40 -4.00
C CYS A 140 -10.97 1.01 -4.41
N LEU A 141 -11.53 2.04 -3.77
CA LEU A 141 -11.26 3.44 -4.12
C LEU A 141 -9.82 3.87 -3.80
N LEU A 142 -9.23 3.38 -2.70
CA LEU A 142 -7.80 3.57 -2.41
C LEU A 142 -6.93 2.97 -3.52
N GLU A 143 -7.26 1.77 -3.99
CA GLU A 143 -6.54 1.15 -5.12
C GLU A 143 -6.76 1.90 -6.43
N VAL A 144 -7.97 2.43 -6.69
CA VAL A 144 -8.26 3.32 -7.83
C VAL A 144 -7.35 4.54 -7.79
N ALA A 145 -7.24 5.21 -6.65
CA ALA A 145 -6.40 6.38 -6.51
C ALA A 145 -4.91 6.05 -6.72
N ARG A 146 -4.44 4.95 -6.12
CA ARG A 146 -3.08 4.44 -6.32
C ARG A 146 -2.77 4.22 -7.80
N ARG A 147 -3.63 3.51 -8.52
CA ARG A 147 -3.47 3.26 -9.96
C ARG A 147 -3.60 4.55 -10.77
N GLY A 148 -4.49 5.44 -10.38
CA GLY A 148 -4.75 6.74 -11.01
C GLY A 148 -3.51 7.64 -11.08
N THR A 149 -2.62 7.56 -10.09
CA THR A 149 -1.37 8.34 -10.09
C THR A 149 -0.49 8.07 -11.31
N LYS A 150 -0.50 6.84 -11.84
CA LYS A 150 0.24 6.46 -13.07
C LYS A 150 -0.26 7.24 -14.29
N PHE A 151 -1.50 7.71 -14.25
CA PHE A 151 -2.16 8.51 -15.28
C PHE A 151 -2.22 9.99 -14.92
N GLY A 152 -1.53 10.44 -13.87
CA GLY A 152 -1.44 11.84 -13.48
C GLY A 152 -2.58 12.36 -12.62
N MET A 153 -3.41 11.47 -12.05
CA MET A 153 -4.37 11.88 -11.03
C MET A 153 -3.65 12.17 -9.71
N PRO A 154 -4.07 13.20 -8.95
CA PRO A 154 -3.60 13.36 -7.57
C PRO A 154 -4.08 12.18 -6.72
N ALA A 155 -3.29 11.80 -5.72
CA ALA A 155 -3.63 10.76 -4.76
C ALA A 155 -4.14 11.37 -3.45
N PRO A 156 -4.97 10.63 -2.69
CA PRO A 156 -5.31 10.98 -1.31
C PRO A 156 -4.08 10.81 -0.41
N LEU A 157 -4.09 11.41 0.79
CA LEU A 157 -2.90 11.50 1.64
C LEU A 157 -2.40 10.13 2.08
N LEU A 158 -3.29 9.18 2.40
CA LEU A 158 -2.88 7.83 2.79
C LEU A 158 -2.04 7.14 1.71
N VAL A 159 -2.43 7.28 0.44
CA VAL A 159 -1.70 6.70 -0.69
C VAL A 159 -0.38 7.42 -0.95
N GLN A 160 -0.30 8.73 -0.66
CA GLN A 160 0.96 9.47 -0.75
C GLN A 160 1.95 8.99 0.33
N MET A 161 1.49 8.89 1.58
CA MET A 161 2.32 8.41 2.69
C MET A 161 2.80 6.97 2.49
N GLU A 162 1.95 6.08 1.99
CA GLU A 162 2.36 4.69 1.70
C GLU A 162 3.52 4.63 0.70
N ARG A 163 3.48 5.46 -0.35
CA ARG A 163 4.55 5.54 -1.34
C ARG A 163 5.86 6.12 -0.79
N GLU A 164 5.75 7.07 0.13
CA GLU A 164 6.90 7.65 0.83
C GLU A 164 7.57 6.58 1.70
N ILE A 165 6.78 5.85 2.49
CA ILE A 165 7.26 4.73 3.32
C ILE A 165 7.91 3.65 2.46
N ASP A 166 7.27 3.23 1.36
CA ASP A 166 7.83 2.22 0.45
C ASP A 166 9.18 2.66 -0.14
N ALA A 167 9.34 3.96 -0.44
CA ALA A 167 10.58 4.52 -0.96
C ALA A 167 11.70 4.54 0.11
N GLU A 168 11.39 4.93 1.35
CA GLU A 168 12.34 4.88 2.46
C GLU A 168 12.81 3.46 2.77
N ILE A 169 11.89 2.49 2.78
CA ILE A 169 12.23 1.07 3.00
C ILE A 169 13.12 0.54 1.87
N ALA A 170 12.87 0.94 0.62
CA ALA A 170 13.69 0.55 -0.51
C ALA A 170 15.11 1.13 -0.42
N ALA A 171 15.24 2.39 -0.02
CA ALA A 171 16.55 3.05 0.15
C ALA A 171 17.39 2.38 1.26
N HIS A 172 16.80 2.09 2.42
CA HIS A 172 17.51 1.43 3.53
C HIS A 172 17.92 -0.02 3.24
N ARG A 173 17.26 -0.70 2.29
CA ARG A 173 17.68 -2.05 1.85
C ARG A 173 18.96 -2.00 1.02
N ASP A 174 19.19 -0.95 0.23
CA ASP A 174 20.38 -0.82 -0.61
C ASP A 174 21.63 -0.52 0.23
N ASP A 175 21.51 0.31 1.27
CA ASP A 175 22.62 0.61 2.20
C ASP A 175 23.12 -0.65 2.94
N SER A 176 22.23 -1.59 3.26
CA SER A 176 22.60 -2.85 3.92
C SER A 176 23.34 -3.86 3.02
N ILE A 177 23.40 -3.62 1.71
CA ILE A 177 24.12 -4.47 0.75
C ILE A 177 25.55 -3.97 0.54
N GLU A 178 25.84 -2.68 0.74
CA GLU A 178 27.19 -2.13 0.61
C GLU A 178 28.11 -2.41 1.81
N GLU A 179 27.57 -2.57 3.03
CA GLU A 179 28.38 -2.96 4.21
C GLU A 179 28.89 -4.42 4.16
N ASN A 180 28.42 -5.25 3.21
CA ASN A 180 28.83 -6.66 3.08
C ASN A 180 29.81 -6.92 1.91
N ARG A 181 30.42 -5.86 1.35
CA ARG A 181 31.39 -5.94 0.23
C ARG A 181 32.84 -5.57 0.60
N THR A 182 33.25 -5.71 1.86
CA THR A 182 34.69 -5.78 2.18
C THR A 182 35.26 -7.10 1.66
N PRO A 183 36.21 -7.10 0.69
CA PRO A 183 36.80 -8.34 0.20
C PRO A 183 37.72 -8.94 1.27
N PRO A 184 37.81 -10.27 1.41
CA PRO A 184 38.88 -10.88 2.20
C PRO A 184 40.20 -10.68 1.44
N SER A 185 41.00 -9.71 1.88
CA SER A 185 42.40 -9.59 1.45
C SER A 185 43.13 -10.88 1.83
N SER A 186 43.49 -11.67 0.82
CA SER A 186 44.27 -12.89 0.99
C SER A 186 45.60 -12.76 0.23
N LEU A 187 46.67 -13.17 0.93
CA LEU A 187 47.98 -13.63 0.48
C LEU A 187 49.01 -12.52 0.13
N SER A 188 50.26 -12.52 0.65
CA SER A 188 51.21 -13.64 0.61
C SER A 188 52.48 -13.47 1.50
N LEU A 189 52.86 -14.58 2.16
CA LEU A 189 54.18 -15.25 2.26
C LEU A 189 55.41 -14.66 3.01
N ARG A 190 55.95 -15.56 3.87
CA ARG A 190 57.34 -16.05 4.04
C ARG A 190 58.14 -15.56 5.27
N GLY A 191 58.62 -16.53 6.06
CA GLY A 191 59.68 -16.32 7.05
C GLY A 191 59.70 -17.40 8.14
N ASP A 192 60.64 -18.33 8.02
CA ASP A 192 60.95 -19.49 8.87
C ASP A 192 61.72 -19.11 10.16
N SER A 193 61.75 -20.02 11.15
CA SER A 193 62.67 -20.17 12.31
C SER A 193 62.01 -20.26 13.71
N ASP A 194 61.90 -21.51 14.17
CA ASP A 194 62.54 -22.14 15.35
C ASP A 194 62.37 -21.64 16.81
N GLU A 195 62.40 -22.65 17.69
CA GLU A 195 62.59 -22.71 19.16
C GLU A 195 61.40 -22.49 20.13
N GLY A 196 60.94 -23.61 20.73
CA GLY A 196 61.18 -23.86 22.16
C GLY A 196 60.02 -23.79 23.18
N HIS A 197 59.83 -24.91 23.89
CA HIS A 197 59.41 -25.09 25.29
C HIS A 197 57.91 -25.25 25.68
N GLU A 198 57.59 -26.53 25.93
CA GLU A 198 57.06 -27.18 27.15
C GLU A 198 55.76 -26.73 27.83
N ALA A 199 55.14 -27.77 28.43
CA ALA A 199 53.77 -27.89 28.89
C ALA A 199 53.57 -27.48 30.37
N ASP A 200 52.29 -27.52 30.76
CA ASP A 200 51.70 -27.53 32.10
C ASP A 200 51.44 -26.15 32.74
N ASP A 201 50.16 -25.83 33.01
CA ASP A 201 49.64 -25.65 34.37
C ASP A 201 48.11 -25.42 34.37
N ASP A 202 47.41 -26.17 35.23
CA ASP A 202 45.98 -26.14 35.51
C ASP A 202 45.69 -25.09 36.60
N SER A 203 44.65 -24.25 36.47
CA SER A 203 43.95 -23.66 37.63
C SER A 203 42.66 -22.91 37.25
N GLU A 204 41.54 -23.39 37.80
CA GLU A 204 40.25 -22.69 37.86
C GLU A 204 40.32 -21.42 38.74
N SER A 205 39.62 -20.34 38.34
CA SER A 205 39.06 -19.37 39.31
C SER A 205 37.98 -18.46 38.70
N GLU A 206 36.87 -18.40 39.43
CA GLU A 206 35.67 -17.55 39.34
C GLU A 206 35.84 -16.09 38.84
N PRO A 207 34.90 -15.51 38.07
CA PRO A 207 34.88 -14.08 37.79
C PRO A 207 34.07 -13.29 38.84
N LEU A 208 34.78 -12.43 39.57
CA LEU A 208 34.27 -11.43 40.50
C LEU A 208 33.51 -10.30 39.79
N ALA A 209 32.37 -9.92 40.35
CA ALA A 209 31.46 -8.89 39.86
C ALA A 209 32.08 -7.47 39.80
N THR A 210 31.80 -6.76 38.70
CA THR A 210 32.05 -5.30 38.57
C THR A 210 30.74 -4.50 38.69
N PRO A 211 30.75 -3.28 39.29
CA PRO A 211 29.55 -2.58 39.73
C PRO A 211 28.84 -1.83 38.61
N ARG A 212 27.51 -1.95 38.54
CA ARG A 212 26.64 -1.25 37.57
C ARG A 212 26.47 0.23 37.95
N GLN A 213 26.79 1.13 37.02
CA GLN A 213 26.41 2.55 37.11
C GLN A 213 24.90 2.73 36.80
N PRO A 214 24.25 3.80 37.32
CA PRO A 214 22.80 3.97 37.24
C PRO A 214 22.35 4.31 35.81
N GLN A 215 21.51 3.45 35.24
CA GLN A 215 20.88 3.69 33.94
C GLN A 215 19.89 4.87 34.04
N ALA A 216 20.05 5.86 33.17
CA ALA A 216 19.03 6.89 32.92
C ALA A 216 17.70 6.22 32.52
N PRO A 217 16.54 6.79 32.87
CA PRO A 217 15.25 6.17 32.62
C PRO A 217 15.06 5.95 31.13
N GLN A 218 15.12 4.68 30.71
CA GLN A 218 14.84 4.27 29.35
C GLN A 218 13.42 4.73 29.01
N GLN A 219 13.30 5.58 27.99
CA GLN A 219 12.01 5.88 27.39
C GLN A 219 11.42 4.54 26.95
N GLN A 220 10.36 4.14 27.64
CA GLN A 220 9.62 2.92 27.37
C GLN A 220 9.04 3.04 25.96
N ILE A 221 9.74 2.44 24.97
CA ILE A 221 9.26 2.31 23.61
C ILE A 221 7.97 1.48 23.72
N VAL A 222 6.83 2.15 23.63
CA VAL A 222 5.54 1.50 23.49
C VAL A 222 5.57 0.83 22.12
N THR A 223 5.93 -0.45 22.08
CA THR A 223 5.91 -1.30 20.89
C THR A 223 4.48 -1.65 20.50
N ASN A 224 3.64 -0.64 20.26
CA ASN A 224 2.46 -0.85 19.43
C ASN A 224 2.95 -0.76 17.98
N ASP A 225 3.48 -1.90 17.53
CA ASP A 225 4.13 -2.05 16.24
C ASP A 225 3.18 -1.62 15.11
N LEU A 226 3.32 -0.38 14.65
CA LEU A 226 2.94 0.03 13.29
C LEU A 226 3.56 -0.91 12.25
N ARG A 227 4.70 -1.52 12.62
CA ARG A 227 5.29 -2.66 11.95
C ARG A 227 4.30 -3.81 11.78
N SER A 228 3.41 -4.13 12.72
CA SER A 228 2.41 -5.22 12.60
C SER A 228 1.23 -4.87 11.68
N LEU A 229 0.80 -3.60 11.63
CA LEU A 229 -0.28 -3.16 10.72
C LEU A 229 0.25 -3.02 9.28
N HIS A 230 1.38 -2.33 9.11
CA HIS A 230 2.11 -2.29 7.85
C HIS A 230 2.49 -3.71 7.42
N GLU A 231 3.01 -4.56 8.30
CA GLU A 231 3.34 -5.94 7.96
C GLU A 231 2.11 -6.77 7.62
N ARG A 232 0.92 -6.55 8.20
CA ARG A 232 -0.28 -7.29 7.78
C ARG A 232 -0.85 -6.79 6.46
N VAL A 233 -0.87 -5.48 6.24
CA VAL A 233 -1.38 -4.85 5.01
C VAL A 233 -0.37 -5.06 3.87
N SER A 234 0.90 -4.79 4.09
CA SER A 234 2.00 -5.09 3.18
C SER A 234 2.22 -6.59 3.02
N ARG A 235 2.01 -7.48 4.02
CA ARG A 235 1.97 -8.94 3.77
C ARG A 235 0.74 -9.34 2.98
N LEU A 236 -0.43 -8.72 3.18
CA LEU A 236 -1.60 -9.01 2.36
C LEU A 236 -1.36 -8.60 0.90
N PHE A 237 -0.83 -7.40 0.67
CA PHE A 237 -0.45 -6.91 -0.66
C PHE A 237 0.74 -7.67 -1.27
N PHE A 238 1.74 -8.06 -0.47
CA PHE A 238 2.92 -8.84 -0.87
C PHE A 238 2.57 -10.31 -1.14
N LEU A 239 1.75 -10.96 -0.33
CA LEU A 239 1.23 -12.33 -0.59
C LEU A 239 0.31 -12.33 -1.81
N LEU A 240 -0.51 -11.29 -2.00
CA LEU A 240 -1.27 -11.08 -3.24
C LEU A 240 -0.37 -10.78 -4.45
N SER A 241 0.85 -10.28 -4.25
CA SER A 241 1.84 -10.07 -5.31
C SER A 241 2.59 -11.35 -5.65
N LEU A 242 3.07 -12.09 -4.63
CA LEU A 242 3.78 -13.36 -4.75
C LEU A 242 2.90 -14.47 -5.33
N ALA A 243 1.63 -14.58 -4.90
CA ALA A 243 0.69 -15.56 -5.43
C ALA A 243 0.41 -15.38 -6.94
N LEU A 244 0.64 -14.18 -7.48
CA LEU A 244 0.45 -13.88 -8.91
C LEU A 244 1.72 -14.06 -9.73
N THR A 245 2.90 -13.86 -9.15
CA THR A 245 4.18 -14.16 -9.83
C THR A 245 4.40 -15.67 -9.98
N SER A 246 3.87 -16.50 -9.07
CA SER A 246 3.99 -17.96 -9.15
C SER A 246 3.07 -18.62 -10.18
N HIS A 247 2.02 -17.93 -10.68
CA HIS A 247 1.08 -18.50 -11.65
C HIS A 247 1.48 -18.30 -13.12
N VAL A 248 2.63 -17.65 -13.40
CA VAL A 248 3.16 -17.45 -14.76
C VAL A 248 4.09 -18.60 -15.20
N PHE A 249 4.40 -19.57 -14.31
CA PHE A 249 5.30 -20.68 -14.63
C PHE A 249 4.67 -22.06 -14.35
N LEU A 250 3.55 -22.37 -15.00
CA LEU A 250 3.18 -23.76 -15.26
C LEU A 250 3.29 -23.99 -16.77
N PRO A 251 4.26 -24.80 -17.25
CA PRO A 251 4.32 -25.15 -18.66
C PRO A 251 3.08 -26.00 -18.97
N GLN A 252 2.27 -25.53 -19.91
CA GLN A 252 1.19 -26.30 -20.50
C GLN A 252 1.81 -27.53 -21.16
N ARG A 253 1.73 -28.69 -20.50
CA ARG A 253 2.10 -29.98 -21.07
C ARG A 253 1.01 -30.33 -22.09
N SER A 254 1.36 -30.28 -23.37
CA SER A 254 0.55 -30.76 -24.48
C SER A 254 0.11 -32.21 -24.25
N PRO A 255 -1.16 -32.57 -24.48
CA PRO A 255 -1.54 -33.98 -24.53
C PRO A 255 -1.08 -34.56 -25.88
N ASP A 256 -0.18 -35.54 -25.82
CA ASP A 256 0.17 -36.39 -26.96
C ASP A 256 -1.08 -37.04 -27.53
N ASN A 257 -1.36 -36.78 -28.81
CA ASN A 257 -2.38 -37.51 -29.56
C ASN A 257 -1.72 -38.73 -30.20
N SER A 258 -1.73 -39.86 -29.48
CA SER A 258 -1.33 -41.17 -29.99
C SER A 258 -2.48 -42.17 -29.79
N THR A 259 -3.56 -41.98 -30.54
CA THR A 259 -4.57 -43.02 -30.74
C THR A 259 -4.08 -44.03 -31.78
N LEU A 260 -3.33 -44.99 -31.24
CA LEU A 260 -3.41 -46.43 -31.49
C LEU A 260 -4.25 -46.90 -32.70
N SER A 261 -3.54 -47.32 -33.74
CA SER A 261 -3.98 -48.29 -34.74
C SER A 261 -4.56 -49.55 -34.08
N LYS A 262 -5.66 -50.07 -34.62
CA LYS A 262 -5.98 -51.51 -34.56
C LYS A 262 -6.35 -52.00 -35.96
N PRO A 263 -5.78 -53.12 -36.43
CA PRO A 263 -6.13 -53.73 -37.71
C PRO A 263 -7.22 -54.83 -37.56
N LEU A 264 -7.89 -55.05 -38.70
CA LEU A 264 -8.87 -56.08 -39.09
C LEU A 264 -10.15 -56.24 -38.25
#